data_AF-A0A397DIE8-F1
#
_entry.id   AF-A0A397DIE8-F1
#
_cell.length_a   1.000
_cell.length_b   1.000
_cell.length_c   1.000
_cell.angle_alpha   90.00
_cell.angle_beta   90.00
_cell.angle_gamma   90.00
#
_symmetry.space_group_name_H-M   'P 1'
#
loop_
_entity.id
_entity.type
_entity.pdbx_description
1 polymer ?
#
loop_
_entity_poly.entity_id
_entity_poly.type
_entity_poly.pdbx_seq_one_letter_code
_entity_poly.pdbx_strand_id
1 'polypeptide(L)'
;MYEPACGLQAKFERLFVQHGVNVVMAGHVHGYERTAPIVDNEFNADKGVVYVTTGAGGNYEGHAGPRVPGAVPTWSRRANNKVYGAAKVVATYDWLELLWFANTNASDPWDAVTLTRRQ
;
A
#
# COMPACT_ATOMS: atom_id res chain seq x y z
N MET A 1 11.91 -8.47 14.14
CA MET A 1 12.11 -8.92 12.75
C MET A 1 12.09 -7.67 11.90
N TYR A 2 13.19 -7.32 11.22
CA TYR A 2 13.19 -6.17 10.31
C TYR A 2 12.32 -6.53 9.11
N GLU A 3 11.33 -5.70 8.81
CA GLU A 3 10.42 -5.94 7.70
C GLU A 3 11.22 -5.92 6.38
N PRO A 4 11.16 -6.98 5.55
CA PRO A 4 11.99 -7.11 4.35
C PRO A 4 11.72 -6.03 3.30
N ALA A 5 10.62 -5.29 3.45
CA ALA A 5 10.18 -4.25 2.54
C ALA A 5 11.24 -3.14 2.33
N CYS A 6 11.93 -2.70 3.39
CA CYS A 6 12.95 -1.65 3.29
C CYS A 6 14.11 -2.05 2.37
N GLY A 7 14.61 -3.28 2.51
CA GLY A 7 15.72 -3.77 1.69
C GLY A 7 15.35 -3.97 0.23
N LEU A 8 14.12 -4.39 -0.06
CA LEU A 8 13.62 -4.53 -1.42
C LEU A 8 13.32 -3.18 -2.07
N GLN A 9 12.71 -2.26 -1.33
CA GLN A 9 12.46 -0.90 -1.79
C GLN A 9 13.77 -0.22 -2.20
N ALA A 10 14.79 -0.23 -1.33
CA ALA A 10 16.09 0.38 -1.64
C ALA A 10 16.77 -0.19 -2.90
N LYS A 11 16.49 -1.45 -3.27
CA LYS A 11 17.06 -2.10 -4.46
C LYS A 11 16.25 -1.88 -5.73
N PHE A 12 14.92 -1.83 -5.63
CA PHE A 12 14.04 -1.83 -6.79
C PHE A 12 13.30 -0.53 -7.04
N GLU A 13 13.17 0.36 -6.05
CA GLU A 13 12.42 1.60 -6.18
C GLU A 13 12.93 2.45 -7.35
N ARG A 14 14.25 2.51 -7.56
CA ARG A 14 14.80 3.25 -8.68
C ARG A 14 14.31 2.73 -10.04
N LEU A 15 14.19 1.42 -10.20
CA LEU A 15 13.64 0.81 -11.42
C LEU A 15 12.14 1.09 -11.54
N PHE A 16 11.39 1.02 -10.43
CA PHE A 16 9.96 1.32 -10.43
C PHE A 16 9.69 2.77 -10.84
N VAL A 17 10.46 3.72 -10.30
CA VAL A 17 10.38 5.14 -10.67
C VAL A 17 10.77 5.33 -12.14
N GLN A 18 11.85 4.70 -12.61
CA GLN A 18 12.33 4.81 -13.99
C GLN A 18 11.30 4.29 -15.01
N HIS A 19 10.58 3.22 -14.68
CA HIS A 19 9.61 2.59 -15.57
C HIS A 19 8.17 3.05 -15.30
N GLY A 20 7.97 4.10 -14.49
CA GLY A 20 6.65 4.70 -14.28
C GLY A 20 5.66 3.79 -13.56
N VAL A 21 6.11 2.92 -12.67
CA VAL A 21 5.22 2.06 -11.87
C VAL A 21 4.28 2.93 -11.04
N ASN A 22 2.98 2.72 -11.20
CA ASN A 22 1.96 3.44 -10.44
C ASN A 22 1.87 2.96 -9.00
N VAL A 23 1.82 1.64 -8.81
CA VAL A 23 1.57 1.00 -7.51
C VAL A 23 2.35 -0.28 -7.35
N VAL A 24 2.85 -0.53 -6.14
CA VAL A 24 3.42 -1.81 -5.71
C VAL A 24 2.51 -2.37 -4.62
N MET A 25 2.04 -3.60 -4.82
CA MET A 25 1.16 -4.30 -3.86
C MET A 25 1.92 -5.47 -3.22
N ALA A 26 1.83 -5.58 -1.90
CA ALA A 26 2.48 -6.63 -1.13
C ALA A 26 1.57 -7.18 -0.02
N GLY A 27 1.91 -8.38 0.48
CA GLY A 27 1.30 -8.99 1.66
C GLY A 27 2.28 -9.00 2.83
N HIS A 28 2.47 -10.18 3.43
CA HIS A 28 3.37 -10.46 4.56
C HIS A 28 2.95 -9.81 5.88
N VAL A 29 2.88 -8.48 5.97
CA VAL A 29 2.37 -7.83 7.19
C VAL A 29 0.86 -8.01 7.25
N HIS A 30 0.35 -8.59 8.34
CA HIS A 30 -1.07 -8.90 8.55
C HIS A 30 -1.89 -7.65 8.90
N GLY A 31 -1.96 -6.74 7.94
CA GLY A 31 -2.66 -5.46 8.00
C GLY A 31 -2.87 -4.90 6.61
N TYR A 32 -3.59 -3.78 6.57
CA TYR A 32 -3.69 -2.90 5.42
C TYR A 32 -2.85 -1.65 5.66
N GLU A 33 -2.12 -1.20 4.65
CA GLU A 33 -1.42 0.08 4.67
C GLU A 33 -1.29 0.65 3.26
N ARG A 34 -1.39 1.97 3.13
CA ARG A 34 -1.14 2.67 1.87
C ARG A 34 -0.36 3.96 2.10
N THR A 35 0.65 4.16 1.25
CA THR A 35 1.45 5.39 1.21
C THR A 35 0.84 6.46 0.30
N ALA A 36 1.40 7.66 0.37
CA ALA A 36 1.37 8.63 -0.72
C ALA A 36 2.27 8.11 -1.86
N PRO A 37 2.23 8.73 -3.06
CA PRO A 37 3.31 8.56 -4.02
C PRO A 37 4.63 8.99 -3.38
N ILE A 38 5.61 8.08 -3.30
CA ILE A 38 6.91 8.34 -2.67
C ILE A 38 8.10 7.94 -3.55
N VAL A 39 9.22 8.63 -3.32
CA VAL A 39 10.57 8.26 -3.76
C VAL A 39 11.49 8.49 -2.56
N ASP A 40 12.36 7.53 -2.24
CA ASP A 40 13.32 7.62 -1.13
C ASP A 40 12.66 8.00 0.22
N ASN A 41 11.46 7.47 0.49
CA ASN A 41 10.63 7.78 1.66
C ASN A 41 10.21 9.25 1.80
N GLU A 42 10.16 9.99 0.70
CA GLU A 42 9.63 11.35 0.63
C GLU A 42 8.45 11.43 -0.35
N PHE A 43 7.48 12.30 -0.05
CA PHE A 43 6.34 12.53 -0.93
C PHE A 43 6.80 13.12 -2.27
N ASN A 44 6.38 12.50 -3.37
CA ASN A 44 6.67 12.99 -4.71
C ASN A 44 5.49 12.72 -5.65
N ALA A 45 4.72 13.76 -5.98
CA ALA A 45 3.50 13.62 -6.78
C ALA A 45 3.76 13.16 -8.22
N ASP A 46 4.89 13.55 -8.82
CA ASP A 46 5.16 13.34 -10.24
C ASP A 46 5.80 11.98 -10.49
N LYS A 47 6.74 11.60 -9.62
CA LYS A 47 7.61 10.43 -9.79
C LYS A 47 7.36 9.32 -8.79
N GLY A 48 6.61 9.59 -7.74
CA GLY A 48 6.42 8.67 -6.63
C GLY A 48 5.62 7.43 -6.99
N VAL A 49 5.99 6.32 -6.36
CA VAL A 49 5.26 5.05 -6.42
C VAL A 49 4.36 4.96 -5.20
N VAL A 50 3.12 4.50 -5.38
CA VAL A 50 2.24 4.20 -4.24
C VAL A 50 2.53 2.77 -3.78
N TYR A 51 2.83 2.57 -2.50
CA TYR A 51 2.99 1.26 -1.92
C TYR A 51 1.74 0.89 -1.13
N VAL A 52 1.24 -0.32 -1.35
CA VAL A 52 0.07 -0.87 -0.67
C VAL A 52 0.39 -2.22 -0.07
N THR A 53 0.21 -2.33 1.24
CA THR A 53 0.20 -3.61 1.95
C THR A 53 -1.26 -4.05 2.09
N THR A 54 -1.58 -5.26 1.64
CA THR A 54 -2.91 -5.88 1.76
C THR A 54 -2.80 -7.31 2.32
N GLY A 55 -2.03 -7.48 3.39
CA GLY A 55 -1.74 -8.79 3.99
C GLY A 55 -2.77 -9.26 5.04
N ALA A 56 -3.84 -8.51 5.28
CA ALA A 56 -4.89 -8.84 6.24
C ALA A 56 -5.88 -9.92 5.75
N GLY A 57 -5.39 -11.00 5.14
CA GLY A 57 -6.23 -12.03 4.53
C GLY A 57 -6.93 -13.00 5.49
N GLY A 58 -6.56 -12.99 6.79
CA GLY A 58 -7.24 -13.78 7.81
C GLY A 58 -6.61 -15.14 8.14
N ASN A 59 -5.29 -15.29 7.97
CA ASN A 59 -4.62 -16.51 8.42
C ASN A 59 -4.59 -16.64 9.96
N TYR A 60 -4.23 -17.83 10.45
CA TYR A 60 -4.31 -18.19 11.87
C TYR A 60 -3.37 -17.39 12.80
N GLU A 61 -2.32 -16.76 12.26
CA GLU A 61 -1.36 -15.98 13.06
C GLU A 61 -1.97 -14.68 13.60
N GLY A 62 -3.12 -14.27 13.05
CA GLY A 62 -3.83 -13.06 13.47
C GLY A 62 -3.23 -11.78 12.90
N HIS A 63 -3.62 -10.64 13.48
CA HIS A 63 -3.22 -9.32 13.00
C HIS A 63 -1.78 -8.97 13.40
N ALA A 64 -1.14 -8.13 12.59
CA ALA A 64 0.16 -7.57 12.90
C ALA A 64 0.09 -6.71 14.18
N GLY A 65 1.17 -6.76 14.97
CA GLY A 65 1.33 -5.99 16.20
C GLY A 65 1.48 -4.48 15.97
N PRO A 66 2.03 -3.74 16.95
CA PRO A 66 2.32 -2.32 16.81
C PRO A 66 3.18 -2.03 15.58
N ARG A 67 2.86 -0.95 14.86
CA ARG A 67 3.41 -0.65 13.52
C ARG A 67 4.82 -0.07 13.58
N VAL A 68 4.97 1.16 14.10
CA VAL A 68 6.27 1.82 14.26
C VAL A 68 6.41 2.30 15.70
N PRO A 69 7.62 2.24 16.29
CA PRO A 69 7.85 2.68 17.67
C PRO A 69 7.86 4.22 17.85
N GLY A 70 7.73 4.98 16.76
CA GLY A 70 7.79 6.44 16.76
C GLY A 70 6.64 7.11 16.01
N ALA A 71 6.86 8.36 15.62
CA ALA A 71 5.89 9.09 14.81
C ALA A 71 5.66 8.37 13.48
N VAL A 72 4.39 8.24 13.11
CA VAL A 72 4.01 7.72 11.80
C VAL A 72 4.49 8.71 10.73
N PRO A 73 5.26 8.26 9.72
CA PRO A 73 5.71 9.15 8.65
C PRO A 73 4.54 9.82 7.93
N THR A 74 4.70 11.08 7.52
CA THR A 74 3.62 11.87 6.89
C THR A 74 3.17 11.32 5.54
N TRP A 75 4.03 10.55 4.86
CA TRP A 75 3.69 9.85 3.63
C TRP A 75 2.84 8.61 3.84
N SER A 76 2.67 8.12 5.07
CA SER A 76 1.69 7.06 5.37
C SER A 76 0.27 7.64 5.38
N ARG A 77 -0.57 7.25 4.43
CA ARG A 77 -1.91 7.85 4.26
C ARG A 77 -3.02 7.08 4.95
N ARG A 78 -2.92 5.75 4.99
CA ARG A 78 -3.92 4.85 5.56
C ARG A 78 -3.24 3.64 6.15
N ALA A 79 -3.73 3.16 7.29
CA ALA A 79 -3.29 1.92 7.90
C ALA A 79 -4.42 1.32 8.75
N ASN A 80 -4.57 0.01 8.72
CA ASN A 80 -5.52 -0.72 9.54
C ASN A 80 -5.01 -2.15 9.81
N ASN A 81 -4.74 -2.48 11.06
CA ASN A 81 -4.35 -3.83 11.50
C ASN A 81 -5.38 -4.42 12.49
N LYS A 82 -6.66 -4.03 12.38
CA LYS A 82 -7.72 -4.43 13.31
C LYS A 82 -8.81 -5.27 12.66
N VAL A 83 -8.90 -5.25 11.34
CA VAL A 83 -9.88 -6.04 10.58
C VAL A 83 -9.20 -6.73 9.41
N TYR A 84 -9.71 -7.89 9.05
CA TYR A 84 -9.34 -8.56 7.82
C TYR A 84 -10.00 -7.89 6.62
N GLY A 85 -9.49 -8.16 5.42
CA GLY A 85 -10.04 -7.57 4.21
C GLY A 85 -9.30 -7.98 2.96
N ALA A 86 -9.77 -7.45 1.83
CA ALA A 86 -9.24 -7.74 0.52
C ALA A 86 -9.20 -6.51 -0.37
N ALA A 87 -8.20 -6.44 -1.24
CA ALA A 87 -8.11 -5.43 -2.27
C ALA A 87 -8.88 -5.85 -3.54
N LYS A 88 -9.55 -4.89 -4.17
CA LYS A 88 -10.11 -4.97 -5.52
C LYS A 88 -9.45 -3.90 -6.37
N VAL A 89 -8.95 -4.29 -7.53
CA VAL A 89 -8.34 -3.37 -8.49
C VAL A 89 -9.22 -3.31 -9.74
N VAL A 90 -9.57 -2.11 -10.16
CA VAL A 90 -10.30 -1.83 -11.39
C VAL A 90 -9.40 -0.97 -12.27
N ALA A 91 -9.09 -1.41 -13.49
CA ALA A 91 -8.15 -0.72 -14.36
C ALA A 91 -8.77 -0.43 -15.73
N THR A 92 -8.43 0.73 -16.27
CA THR A 92 -8.68 1.15 -17.64
C THR A 92 -7.36 1.53 -18.31
N TYR A 93 -7.42 2.07 -19.53
CA TYR A 93 -6.24 2.56 -20.23
C TYR A 93 -5.60 3.78 -19.54
N ASP A 94 -6.41 4.62 -18.87
CA ASP A 94 -5.99 5.93 -18.35
C ASP A 94 -5.86 5.97 -16.83
N TRP A 95 -6.50 5.03 -16.13
CA TRP A 95 -6.51 5.03 -14.67
C TRP A 95 -6.65 3.63 -14.10
N LEU A 96 -6.22 3.50 -12.85
CA LEU A 96 -6.40 2.34 -11.98
C LEU A 96 -7.00 2.81 -10.67
N GLU A 97 -8.09 2.18 -10.24
CA GLU A 97 -8.69 2.36 -8.93
C GLU A 97 -8.38 1.14 -8.07
N LEU A 98 -7.78 1.39 -6.90
CA LEU A 98 -7.55 0.39 -5.87
C LEU A 98 -8.51 0.67 -4.73
N LEU A 99 -9.35 -0.32 -4.47
CA LEU A 99 -10.34 -0.35 -3.40
C LEU A 99 -9.90 -1.40 -2.38
N TRP A 100 -10.03 -1.11 -1.09
CA TRP A 100 -9.82 -2.10 -0.05
C TRP A 100 -11.06 -2.21 0.83
N PHE A 101 -11.60 -3.42 0.91
CA PHE A 101 -12.82 -3.73 1.65
C PHE A 101 -12.46 -4.45 2.94
N ALA A 102 -12.99 -3.95 4.06
CA ALA A 102 -12.94 -4.69 5.31
C ALA A 102 -13.93 -5.87 5.25
N ASN A 103 -13.60 -7.00 5.86
CA ASN A 103 -14.49 -8.16 5.90
C ASN A 103 -15.79 -7.91 6.68
N THR A 104 -15.86 -6.80 7.43
CA THR A 104 -17.05 -6.35 8.16
C THR A 104 -18.02 -5.54 7.31
N ASN A 105 -17.59 -5.01 6.16
CA ASN A 105 -18.44 -4.31 5.19
C ASN A 105 -17.91 -4.53 3.77
N ALA A 106 -18.64 -5.33 2.99
CA ALA A 106 -18.32 -5.62 1.60
C ALA A 106 -18.95 -4.65 0.59
N SER A 107 -19.86 -3.78 1.03
CA SER A 107 -20.57 -2.83 0.16
C SER A 107 -19.77 -1.55 -0.05
N ASP A 108 -19.13 -1.06 1.02
CA ASP A 108 -18.36 0.19 0.97
C ASP A 108 -16.87 -0.08 1.19
N PRO A 109 -15.99 0.43 0.31
CA PRO A 109 -14.56 0.31 0.51
C PRO A 109 -14.15 1.12 1.75
N TRP A 110 -13.35 0.51 2.63
CA TRP A 110 -12.79 1.21 3.78
C TRP A 110 -11.70 2.22 3.35
N ASP A 111 -10.99 1.90 2.26
CA ASP A 111 -10.10 2.85 1.59
C ASP A 111 -10.20 2.70 0.07
N ALA A 112 -9.99 3.82 -0.62
CA ALA A 112 -10.01 3.89 -2.07
C ALA A 112 -8.95 4.90 -2.55
N VAL A 113 -8.28 4.58 -3.66
CA VAL A 113 -7.39 5.49 -4.35
C VAL A 113 -7.50 5.28 -5.85
N THR A 114 -7.64 6.37 -6.60
CA THR A 114 -7.49 6.37 -8.06
C THR A 114 -6.10 6.87 -8.42
N LEU A 115 -5.41 6.13 -9.27
CA LEU A 115 -4.10 6.43 -9.81
C LEU A 115 -4.24 6.62 -11.31
N THR A 116 -3.81 7.78 -11.82
CA THR A 116 -3.79 8.04 -13.26
C THR A 116 -2.54 7.47 -13.88
N ARG A 117 -2.63 7.15 -15.18
CA ARG A 117 -1.49 6.72 -15.97
C ARG A 117 -0.35 7.74 -15.86
N ARG A 118 0.86 7.23 -15.60
CA ARG A 118 2.07 8.04 -15.60
C ARG A 118 2.56 8.20 -17.03
N GLN A 119 2.98 9.42 -17.38
CA GLN A 119 3.56 9.73 -18.69
C GLN A 119 5.03 9.29 -18.75
#